data_AF-A0A5C5VFY8-F1
#
_entry.id   AF-A0A5C5VFY8-F1
#
_cell.length_a   1.000
_cell.length_b   1.000
_cell.length_c   1.000
_cell.angle_alpha   90.00
_cell.angle_beta   90.00
_cell.angle_gamma   90.00
#
_symmetry.space_group_name_H-M   'P 1'
#
loop_
_entity.id
_entity.type
_entity.pdbx_description
1 polymer ?
#
loop_
_entity_poly.entity_id
_entity_poly.type
_entity_poly.pdbx_seq_one_letter_code
_entity_poly.pdbx_strand_id
1 'polypeptide(L)'
;MTPRNRDQRPPEGERRKDAALLLLEARRESYVRQARRVLLEILLRDGIATMDDVRAAVELPDGVNPKLFGAVPTVLARAGVIRRDDWVPTRRAEAHARRLTRWRLADVRKAERWLAAHEPLPDLTTGDQLALPFDEKKSPTAPSAKKRAAGEWTGSNPITGKDSNHGKA
;
A
#
# COMPACT_ATOMS: atom_id res chain seq x y z
N MET A 1 -24.29 -8.94 34.03
CA MET A 1 -22.83 -9.04 33.80
C MET A 1 -22.58 -10.29 32.97
N THR A 2 -22.69 -10.17 31.65
CA THR A 2 -22.71 -11.34 30.74
C THR A 2 -21.27 -11.82 30.50
N PRO A 3 -20.94 -13.09 30.74
CA PRO A 3 -19.60 -13.59 30.46
C PRO A 3 -19.32 -13.51 28.96
N ARG A 4 -18.25 -12.82 28.56
CA ARG A 4 -17.77 -12.83 27.17
C ARG A 4 -17.38 -14.26 26.83
N ASN A 5 -18.10 -14.85 25.88
CA ASN A 5 -17.84 -16.15 25.29
C ASN A 5 -16.40 -16.18 24.73
N ARG A 6 -15.48 -16.85 25.46
CA ARG A 6 -14.05 -16.95 25.13
C ARG A 6 -13.73 -18.01 24.06
N ASP A 7 -14.74 -18.74 23.57
CA ASP A 7 -14.56 -19.91 22.70
C ASP A 7 -14.91 -19.66 21.23
N GLN A 8 -15.12 -18.42 20.81
CA GLN A 8 -15.30 -18.12 19.39
C GLN A 8 -13.95 -18.19 18.67
N ARG A 9 -13.70 -19.34 18.03
CA ARG A 9 -12.66 -19.47 17.02
C ARG A 9 -12.80 -18.33 16.02
N PRO A 10 -11.69 -17.72 15.56
CA PRO A 10 -11.77 -16.67 14.56
C PRO A 10 -12.54 -17.20 13.34
N PRO A 11 -13.40 -16.38 12.71
CA PRO A 11 -14.02 -16.73 11.44
C PRO A 11 -12.95 -17.23 10.47
N GLU A 12 -13.28 -18.23 9.65
CA GLU A 12 -12.32 -18.89 8.76
C GLU A 12 -11.52 -17.91 7.88
N GLY A 13 -12.15 -16.81 7.44
CA GLY A 13 -11.49 -15.76 6.68
C GLY A 13 -10.37 -15.04 7.43
N GLU A 14 -10.53 -14.81 8.74
CA GLU A 14 -9.49 -14.18 9.57
C GLU A 14 -8.31 -15.13 9.76
N ARG A 15 -8.57 -16.43 9.97
CA ARG A 15 -7.50 -17.44 10.08
C ARG A 15 -6.67 -17.52 8.81
N ARG A 16 -7.32 -17.56 7.64
CA ARG A 16 -6.62 -17.58 6.34
C ARG A 16 -5.81 -16.32 6.11
N LYS A 17 -6.36 -15.16 6.47
CA LYS A 17 -5.64 -13.89 6.39
C LYS A 17 -4.39 -13.91 7.27
N ASP A 18 -4.52 -14.33 8.52
CA ASP A 18 -3.39 -14.42 9.45
C ASP A 18 -2.31 -15.37 8.95
N ALA A 19 -2.69 -16.55 8.45
CA ALA A 19 -1.76 -17.50 7.84
C ALA A 19 -1.02 -16.90 6.63
N ALA A 20 -1.73 -16.16 5.77
CA ALA A 20 -1.11 -15.49 4.63
C ALA A 20 -0.12 -14.37 5.07
N LEU A 21 -0.45 -13.62 6.12
CA LEU A 21 0.45 -12.59 6.66
C LEU A 21 1.71 -13.20 7.28
N LEU A 22 1.57 -14.32 8.00
CA LEU A 22 2.72 -15.05 8.54
C LEU A 22 3.64 -15.59 7.44
N LEU A 23 3.07 -16.11 6.34
CA LEU A 23 3.85 -16.57 5.20
C LEU A 23 4.64 -15.42 4.54
N LEU A 24 4.02 -14.25 4.41
CA LEU A 24 4.68 -13.06 3.87
C LEU A 24 5.82 -12.60 4.79
N GLU A 25 5.59 -12.59 6.09
CA GLU A 25 6.60 -12.23 7.09
C GLU A 25 7.80 -13.18 7.05
N ALA A 26 7.57 -14.49 7.02
CA ALA A 26 8.64 -15.48 6.97
C ALA A 26 9.50 -15.39 5.70
N ARG A 27 8.91 -15.00 4.56
CA ARG A 27 9.60 -14.97 3.26
C ARG A 27 10.23 -13.63 2.92
N ARG A 28 9.72 -12.54 3.49
CA ARG A 28 10.11 -11.16 3.18
C ARG A 28 10.45 -10.40 4.46
N GLU A 29 11.08 -11.09 5.41
CA GLU A 29 11.32 -10.57 6.74
C GLU A 29 12.10 -9.26 6.73
N SER A 30 13.12 -9.13 5.89
CA SER A 30 13.90 -7.89 5.74
C SER A 30 13.01 -6.69 5.42
N TYR A 31 12.18 -6.77 4.38
CA TYR A 31 11.26 -5.71 3.97
C TYR A 31 10.18 -5.43 5.01
N VAL A 32 9.60 -6.49 5.59
CA VAL A 32 8.57 -6.33 6.63
C VAL A 32 9.16 -5.68 7.87
N ARG A 33 10.38 -6.05 8.27
CA ARG A 33 11.09 -5.45 9.41
C ARG A 33 11.44 -3.99 9.13
N GLN A 34 12.00 -3.68 7.97
CA GLN A 34 12.28 -2.30 7.55
C GLN A 34 11.01 -1.45 7.58
N ALA A 35 9.91 -1.95 7.01
CA ALA A 35 8.64 -1.23 7.00
C ALA A 35 8.03 -1.04 8.40
N ARG A 36 8.23 -1.99 9.33
CA ARG A 36 7.84 -1.82 10.75
C ARG A 36 8.69 -0.76 11.44
N ARG A 37 9.99 -0.74 11.20
CA ARG A 37 10.87 0.30 11.75
C ARG A 37 10.44 1.69 11.27
N VAL A 38 10.25 1.85 9.97
CA VAL A 38 9.75 3.10 9.36
C VAL A 38 8.40 3.51 9.95
N LEU A 39 7.45 2.58 10.11
CA LEU A 39 6.17 2.89 10.73
C LEU A 39 6.34 3.44 12.16
N LEU A 40 7.20 2.82 12.98
CA LEU A 40 7.43 3.27 14.35
C LEU A 40 8.16 4.60 14.41
N GLU A 41 9.13 4.83 13.54
CA GLU A 41 9.85 6.11 13.44
C GLU A 41 8.88 7.25 13.09
N ILE A 42 7.98 7.05 12.13
CA ILE A 42 6.93 8.02 11.79
C ILE A 42 5.98 8.23 12.99
N LEU A 43 5.54 7.14 13.64
CA LEU A 43 4.64 7.23 14.79
C LEU A 43 5.26 7.90 16.02
N LEU A 44 6.57 7.74 16.23
CA LEU A 44 7.30 8.43 17.30
C LEU A 44 7.44 9.92 17.02
N ARG A 45 7.61 10.30 15.74
CA ARG A 45 7.71 11.70 15.32
C ARG A 45 6.35 12.42 15.32
N ASP A 46 5.35 11.81 14.67
CA ASP A 46 4.09 12.48 14.31
C ASP A 46 2.89 11.99 15.14
N GLY A 47 3.05 10.92 15.92
CA GLY A 47 1.99 10.30 16.72
C GLY A 47 0.97 9.47 15.92
N ILE A 48 0.84 9.70 14.61
CA ILE A 48 -0.10 9.03 13.70
C ILE A 48 0.57 8.66 12.37
N ALA A 49 0.13 7.57 11.75
CA ALA A 49 0.64 7.12 10.46
C ALA A 49 -0.36 6.20 9.73
N THR A 50 -0.21 6.08 8.42
CA THR A 50 -0.93 5.16 7.54
C THR A 50 0.05 4.25 6.78
N MET A 51 -0.48 3.23 6.10
CA MET A 51 0.36 2.41 5.21
C MET A 51 0.80 3.15 3.94
N ASP A 52 0.15 4.27 3.60
CA ASP A 52 0.62 5.12 2.49
C ASP A 52 1.93 5.82 2.88
N ASP A 53 2.03 6.29 4.13
CA ASP A 53 3.25 6.94 4.64
C ASP A 53 4.43 5.95 4.67
N VAL A 54 4.18 4.71 5.08
CA VAL A 54 5.19 3.63 5.05
C VAL A 54 5.59 3.30 3.61
N ARG A 55 4.63 3.17 2.69
CA ARG A 55 4.90 2.87 1.28
C ARG A 55 5.70 3.99 0.59
N ALA A 56 5.52 5.24 1.01
CA ALA A 56 6.28 6.37 0.49
C ALA A 56 7.74 6.39 0.97
N ALA A 57 8.02 5.80 2.15
CA ALA A 57 9.33 5.80 2.77
C ALA A 57 10.15 4.50 2.58
N VAL A 58 9.50 3.41 2.16
CA VAL A 58 10.16 2.12 1.90
C VAL A 58 10.17 1.86 0.40
N GLU A 59 11.36 1.91 -0.19
CA GLU A 59 11.58 1.45 -1.56
C GLU A 59 11.44 -0.07 -1.61
N LEU A 60 10.66 -0.56 -2.57
CA LEU A 60 10.54 -1.99 -2.86
C LEU A 60 11.21 -2.26 -4.20
N PRO A 61 12.02 -3.33 -4.32
CA PRO A 61 12.54 -3.76 -5.61
C PRO A 61 11.42 -4.10 -6.60
N ASP A 62 11.73 -4.01 -7.89
CA ASP A 62 10.83 -4.43 -8.95
C ASP A 62 10.37 -5.88 -8.75
N GLY A 63 9.09 -6.13 -9.01
CA GLY A 63 8.47 -7.45 -8.83
C GLY A 63 8.05 -7.78 -7.38
N VAL A 64 8.41 -6.97 -6.38
CA VAL A 64 7.96 -7.19 -5.00
C VAL A 64 6.54 -6.65 -4.81
N ASN A 65 5.61 -7.52 -4.43
CA ASN A 65 4.21 -7.17 -4.24
C ASN A 65 3.99 -6.21 -3.04
N PRO A 66 3.44 -4.99 -3.24
CA PRO A 66 3.20 -4.04 -2.14
C PRO A 66 2.20 -4.52 -1.08
N LYS A 67 1.48 -5.63 -1.33
CA LYS A 67 0.59 -6.24 -0.32
C LYS A 67 1.32 -6.68 0.95
N LEU A 68 2.65 -6.84 0.92
CA LEU A 68 3.44 -7.14 2.12
C LEU A 68 3.26 -6.12 3.24
N PHE A 69 2.96 -4.85 2.91
CA PHE A 69 2.70 -3.81 3.92
C PHE A 69 1.48 -4.14 4.81
N GLY A 70 0.58 -5.02 4.36
CA GLY A 70 -0.52 -5.51 5.18
C GLY A 70 -0.08 -6.28 6.44
N ALA A 71 1.12 -6.85 6.46
CA ALA A 71 1.68 -7.59 7.60
C ALA A 71 2.36 -6.70 8.64
N VAL A 72 2.68 -5.45 8.27
CA VAL A 72 3.45 -4.51 9.08
C VAL A 72 2.78 -4.22 10.42
N PRO A 73 1.52 -3.75 10.48
CA PRO A 73 0.93 -3.30 11.75
C PRO A 73 0.51 -4.46 12.68
N THR A 74 0.33 -5.68 12.17
CA THR A 74 -0.29 -6.78 12.94
C THR A 74 0.50 -7.14 14.20
N VAL A 75 1.82 -7.34 14.08
CA VAL A 75 2.68 -7.71 15.22
C VAL A 75 2.74 -6.56 16.24
N LEU A 76 2.89 -5.33 15.75
CA LEU A 76 2.97 -4.14 16.61
C LEU A 76 1.66 -3.88 17.37
N ALA A 77 0.51 -4.07 16.70
CA ALA A 77 -0.79 -3.91 17.31
C ALA A 77 -1.06 -5.01 18.36
N ARG A 78 -0.68 -6.26 18.08
CA ARG A 78 -0.78 -7.38 19.05
C ARG A 78 0.09 -7.16 20.29
N ALA A 79 1.28 -6.60 20.12
CA ALA A 79 2.17 -6.22 21.22
C ALA A 79 1.68 -4.98 22.00
N GLY A 80 0.63 -4.30 21.53
CA GLY A 80 0.11 -3.08 22.11
C GLY A 80 1.06 -1.89 21.96
N VAL A 81 1.92 -1.90 20.95
CA VAL A 81 2.82 -0.78 20.60
C VAL A 81 2.02 0.32 19.90
N ILE A 82 1.11 -0.09 19.02
CA ILE A 82 0.24 0.78 18.23
C ILE A 82 -1.22 0.37 18.41
N ARG A 83 -2.13 1.28 18.10
CA ARG A 83 -3.56 1.00 18.04
C ARG A 83 -4.19 1.61 16.80
N ARG A 84 -5.30 1.02 16.34
CA ARG A 84 -6.13 1.64 15.33
C ARG A 84 -6.78 2.89 15.93
N ASP A 85 -6.65 4.00 15.22
CA ASP A 85 -7.24 5.29 15.58
C ASP A 85 -8.53 5.53 14.80
N ASP A 86 -8.45 5.46 13.47
CA ASP A 86 -9.56 5.77 12.57
C ASP A 86 -9.36 5.14 11.18
N TRP A 87 -10.24 5.46 10.24
CA TRP A 87 -10.17 5.09 8.83
C TRP A 87 -10.14 6.34 7.93
N VAL A 88 -9.06 6.48 7.16
CA VAL A 88 -8.86 7.61 6.25
C VAL A 88 -8.80 7.12 4.79
N PRO A 89 -9.26 7.91 3.80
CA PRO A 89 -9.08 7.55 2.40
C PRO A 89 -7.58 7.58 2.04
N THR A 90 -7.15 6.62 1.20
CA THR A 90 -5.84 6.61 0.56
C THR A 90 -5.60 7.87 -0.25
N ARG A 91 -4.36 8.39 -0.25
CA ARG A 91 -3.97 9.54 -1.08
C ARG A 91 -3.57 9.12 -2.50
N ARG A 92 -3.38 7.81 -2.70
CA ARG A 92 -2.99 7.21 -3.99
C ARG A 92 -4.15 7.19 -4.98
N ALA A 93 -3.91 7.76 -6.17
CA ALA A 93 -4.90 7.82 -7.24
C ALA A 93 -5.30 6.41 -7.73
N GLU A 94 -4.35 5.49 -7.83
CA GLU A 94 -4.59 4.12 -8.33
C GLU A 94 -5.45 3.26 -7.39
N ALA A 95 -5.60 3.68 -6.13
CA ALA A 95 -6.34 2.95 -5.11
C ALA A 95 -7.78 3.47 -4.94
N HIS A 96 -8.26 4.35 -5.82
CA HIS A 96 -9.65 4.83 -5.88
C HIS A 96 -10.23 5.26 -4.51
N ALA A 97 -9.47 6.02 -3.73
CA ALA A 97 -9.87 6.50 -2.40
C ALA A 97 -10.29 5.39 -1.41
N ARG A 98 -9.83 4.13 -1.60
CA ARG A 98 -10.03 3.03 -0.63
C ARG A 98 -9.67 3.45 0.79
N ARG A 99 -10.48 3.05 1.78
CA ARG A 99 -10.22 3.30 3.20
C ARG A 99 -8.99 2.53 3.69
N LEU A 100 -8.12 3.25 4.38
CA LEU A 100 -6.93 2.76 5.06
C LEU A 100 -7.09 2.95 6.57
N THR A 101 -6.49 2.05 7.34
CA THR A 101 -6.38 2.22 8.78
C THR A 101 -5.39 3.34 9.08
N ARG A 102 -5.83 4.34 9.86
CA ARG A 102 -4.94 5.28 10.55
C ARG A 102 -4.51 4.64 11.87
N TRP A 103 -3.20 4.54 12.06
CA TRP A 103 -2.58 4.01 13.26
C TRP A 103 -2.13 5.17 14.15
N ARG A 104 -2.19 4.95 15.46
CA ARG A 104 -1.65 5.85 16.49
C ARG A 104 -0.71 5.07 17.38
N LEU A 105 0.33 5.74 17.86
CA LEU A 105 1.20 5.21 18.90
C LEU A 105 0.41 4.96 20.19
N ALA A 106 0.52 3.76 20.74
CA ALA A 106 -0.13 3.38 21.99
C ALA A 106 0.84 3.45 23.18
N ASP A 107 2.12 3.10 22.97
CA ASP A 107 3.15 3.09 24.00
C ASP A 107 4.53 3.44 23.41
N VAL A 108 5.02 4.64 23.75
CA VAL A 108 6.32 5.16 23.30
C VAL A 108 7.47 4.24 23.71
N ARG A 109 7.50 3.81 24.98
CA ARG A 109 8.60 3.01 25.52
C ARG A 109 8.65 1.62 24.88
N LYS A 110 7.49 1.02 24.57
CA LYS A 110 7.46 -0.24 23.82
C LYS A 110 7.95 -0.05 22.38
N ALA A 111 7.62 1.06 21.72
CA ALA A 111 8.11 1.35 20.38
C ALA A 111 9.63 1.49 20.35
N GLU A 112 10.20 2.28 21.28
CA GLU A 112 11.65 2.44 21.41
C GLU A 112 12.36 1.12 21.70
N ARG A 113 11.84 0.32 22.65
CA ARG A 113 12.38 -1.02 22.93
C ARG A 113 12.29 -1.94 21.73
N TRP A 114 11.20 -1.88 20.97
CA TRP A 114 11.06 -2.68 19.77
C TRP A 114 12.11 -2.30 18.72
N LEU A 115 12.31 -1.00 18.48
CA LEU A 115 13.32 -0.48 17.55
C LEU A 115 14.75 -0.86 17.96
N ALA A 116 15.05 -0.83 19.26
CA ALA A 116 16.35 -1.24 19.79
C ALA A 116 16.58 -2.76 19.65
N ALA A 117 15.54 -3.57 19.82
CA ALA A 117 15.64 -5.03 19.72
C ALA A 117 15.63 -5.57 18.28
N HIS A 118 15.19 -4.77 17.30
CA HIS A 118 15.01 -5.22 15.92
C HIS A 118 15.82 -4.34 14.97
N GLU A 119 17.13 -4.52 14.99
CA GLU A 119 18.04 -3.87 14.03
C GLU A 119 17.64 -4.20 12.58
N PRO A 120 17.91 -3.28 11.63
CA PRO A 120 17.75 -3.55 10.21
C PRO A 120 18.47 -4.84 9.83
N LEU A 121 17.77 -5.72 9.11
CA LEU A 121 18.43 -6.87 8.50
C LEU A 121 19.13 -6.40 7.22
N PRO A 122 20.25 -7.03 6.83
CA PRO A 122 20.84 -6.80 5.52
C PRO A 122 19.80 -7.06 4.43
N ASP A 123 19.85 -6.26 3.37
CA ASP A 123 18.94 -6.42 2.25
C ASP A 123 19.22 -7.77 1.59
N LEU A 124 18.20 -8.64 1.53
CA LEU A 124 18.28 -9.92 0.85
C LEU A 124 18.13 -9.67 -0.66
N THR A 125 19.05 -8.88 -1.23
CA THR A 125 19.13 -8.60 -2.67
C THR A 125 19.58 -9.81 -3.49
N THR A 126 19.93 -10.92 -2.84
CA THR A 126 20.53 -12.08 -3.49
C THR A 126 19.64 -13.32 -3.33
N GLY A 127 18.91 -13.67 -4.38
CA GLY A 127 18.68 -15.09 -4.73
C GLY A 127 17.43 -15.80 -4.19
N ASP A 128 16.80 -15.39 -3.08
CA ASP A 128 15.62 -16.11 -2.53
C ASP A 128 14.28 -15.65 -3.14
N GLN A 129 14.33 -15.42 -4.45
CA GLN A 129 13.17 -15.31 -5.32
C GLN A 129 12.50 -16.69 -5.44
N LEU A 130 11.77 -17.11 -4.41
CA LEU A 130 10.54 -17.84 -4.68
C LEU A 130 9.59 -16.82 -5.33
N ALA A 131 9.74 -16.64 -6.64
CA ALA A 131 8.71 -16.07 -7.49
C ALA A 131 7.42 -16.80 -7.12
N LEU A 132 6.51 -16.10 -6.44
CA LEU A 132 5.24 -16.72 -6.13
C LEU A 132 4.45 -16.77 -7.43
N PRO A 133 3.63 -17.81 -7.65
CA PRO A 133 2.69 -17.81 -8.78
C PRO A 133 1.68 -16.64 -8.72
N PHE A 134 1.67 -15.86 -7.64
CA PHE A 134 0.93 -14.59 -7.52
C PHE A 134 1.64 -13.37 -8.11
N ASP A 135 2.93 -13.45 -8.42
CA ASP A 135 3.71 -12.35 -9.02
C ASP A 135 3.60 -12.34 -10.56
N GLU A 136 3.11 -13.43 -11.17
CA GLU A 136 2.70 -13.44 -12.58
C GLU A 136 1.30 -12.80 -12.75
N LYS A 137 1.25 -11.47 -12.97
CA LYS A 137 0.36 -10.79 -13.96
C LYS A 137 0.35 -9.27 -13.79
N LYS A 138 1.20 -8.59 -14.56
CA LYS A 138 0.82 -7.70 -15.69
C LYS A 138 2.08 -7.01 -16.18
N SER A 139 2.79 -7.65 -17.10
CA SER A 139 3.63 -6.89 -18.04
C SER A 139 2.74 -5.85 -18.72
N PRO A 140 3.18 -4.59 -18.89
CA PRO A 140 2.43 -3.62 -19.67
C PRO A 140 2.31 -4.18 -21.09
N THR A 141 1.08 -4.47 -21.50
CA THR A 141 0.76 -4.66 -22.91
C THR A 141 1.17 -3.38 -23.62
N ALA A 142 2.23 -3.44 -24.42
CA ALA A 142 2.63 -2.38 -25.33
C ALA A 142 1.41 -1.89 -26.11
N PRO A 143 1.30 -0.58 -26.42
CA PRO A 143 0.20 -0.08 -27.22
C PRO A 143 0.24 -0.78 -28.58
N SER A 144 -0.71 -1.69 -28.80
CA SER A 144 -0.93 -2.33 -30.08
C SER A 144 -1.31 -1.24 -31.08
N ALA A 145 -0.38 -0.94 -31.98
CA ALA A 145 -0.57 -0.03 -33.10
C ALA A 145 -1.75 -0.56 -33.94
N LYS A 146 -2.94 0.06 -33.76
CA LYS A 146 -4.04 -0.12 -34.70
C LYS A 146 -3.58 0.39 -36.06
N LYS A 147 -3.35 -0.54 -36.99
CA LYS A 147 -3.38 -0.29 -38.43
C LYS A 147 -4.61 0.56 -38.74
N ARG A 148 -4.38 1.82 -39.10
CA ARG A 148 -5.36 2.65 -39.80
C ARG A 148 -5.52 2.06 -41.20
N ALA A 149 -6.58 1.30 -41.41
CA ALA A 149 -7.06 1.02 -42.75
C ALA A 149 -7.73 2.29 -43.30
N ALA A 150 -7.37 2.60 -44.54
CA ALA A 150 -7.88 3.71 -45.32
C ALA A 150 -9.41 3.67 -45.40
N GLY A 151 -10.01 4.84 -45.22
CA GLY A 151 -11.44 5.10 -45.32
C GLY A 151 -11.63 6.58 -45.58
N GLU A 152 -11.19 6.96 -46.77
CA GLU A 152 -11.62 8.08 -47.60
C GLU A 152 -12.90 8.80 -47.08
N TRP A 153 -12.74 10.03 -46.59
CA TRP A 153 -13.83 11.00 -46.57
C TRP A 153 -13.30 12.32 -47.11
N THR A 154 -13.47 12.48 -48.42
CA THR A 154 -13.27 13.74 -49.14
C THR A 154 -14.45 14.66 -48.84
N GLY A 155 -14.25 15.59 -47.93
CA GLY A 155 -15.18 16.68 -47.65
C GLY A 155 -14.43 18.00 -47.65
N SER A 156 -14.29 18.59 -48.83
CA SER A 156 -13.71 19.91 -49.07
C SER A 156 -14.38 21.02 -48.24
N ASN A 157 -13.53 21.83 -47.59
CA ASN A 157 -13.52 23.30 -47.40
C ASN A 157 -14.62 24.17 -48.07
N PRO A 158 -14.85 25.46 -47.69
CA PRO A 158 -13.87 26.42 -47.15
C PRO A 158 -14.33 27.47 -46.09
N ILE A 159 -13.34 27.94 -45.31
CA ILE A 159 -12.85 29.33 -45.11
C ILE A 159 -13.86 30.53 -45.04
N THR A 160 -13.51 31.45 -44.12
CA THR A 160 -13.76 32.92 -44.04
C THR A 160 -15.07 33.47 -43.48
N GLY A 161 -14.92 34.43 -42.55
CA GLY A 161 -15.97 35.35 -42.11
C GLY A 161 -15.85 35.72 -40.63
N LYS A 162 -14.93 36.60 -40.19
CA LYS A 162 -15.02 38.06 -40.28
C LYS A 162 -15.75 38.69 -39.08
N ASP A 163 -14.97 39.44 -38.32
CA ASP A 163 -15.23 40.72 -37.63
C ASP A 163 -16.38 40.93 -36.62
N SER A 164 -16.01 41.70 -35.60
CA SER A 164 -16.84 42.64 -34.83
C SER A 164 -17.77 42.00 -33.77
N ASN A 165 -18.07 42.61 -32.62
CA ASN A 165 -18.07 44.02 -32.29
C ASN A 165 -18.05 44.23 -30.77
N HIS A 166 -17.72 45.46 -30.41
CA HIS A 166 -17.76 46.07 -29.09
C HIS A 166 -19.14 46.03 -28.41
N GLY A 167 -19.13 46.12 -27.08
CA GLY A 167 -19.78 47.26 -26.44
C GLY A 167 -20.94 46.98 -25.47
N LYS A 168 -20.71 47.44 -24.22
CA LYS A 168 -21.65 48.03 -23.24
C LYS A 168 -22.69 47.08 -22.62
N ALA A 169 -23.08 47.25 -21.36
CA ALA A 169 -23.09 48.45 -20.51
C ALA A 169 -22.63 48.16 -19.09
#